data_AF-W7DJI2-F1
#
_entry.id   AF-W7DJI2-F1
#
_cell.length_a   1.000
_cell.length_b   1.000
_cell.length_c   1.000
_cell.angle_alpha   90.00
_cell.angle_beta   90.00
_cell.angle_gamma   90.00
#
_symmetry.space_group_name_H-M   'P 1'
#
loop_
_entity.id
_entity.type
_entity.pdbx_description
1 polymer ?
#
loop_
_entity_poly.entity_id
_entity_poly.type
_entity_poly.pdbx_seq_one_letter_code
_entity_poly.pdbx_strand_id
1 'polypeptide(L)'
;MFDILIKNAKTVDGNNLCVAIKQGKIVAVAPSIQNEKAEKIVDLKSKRFISAGWIDDHVHCDNDMPIYYDSPDEIGIKKGVTTIIDAGSTGADTIQEFYQHTRSAKTNVYALINISKTGIIAQNELANMKNIQKELVKQCVEALPHFILGLKARMSKTVVGDNNYIPLEIAKELQAELHDLPIMVHIGSNPPELNEVLERLDKRDVLTHCFNGKENGIINQTTQTIKECAWDAYKRGVRFDIGHGTDSFNFKTASLAKKSRHDPVFLKYRYLL
;
A
#
# COMPACT_ATOMS: atom_id res chain seq x y z
N MET A 1 -31.94 18.20 5.91
CA MET A 1 -30.81 19.03 6.36
C MET A 1 -29.58 18.14 6.33
N PHE A 2 -28.49 18.63 5.73
CA PHE A 2 -27.19 17.98 5.70
C PHE A 2 -26.31 18.48 6.85
N ASP A 3 -25.25 17.75 7.19
CA ASP A 3 -24.27 18.22 8.18
C ASP A 3 -23.28 19.15 7.46
N ILE A 4 -22.75 18.70 6.32
CA ILE A 4 -21.84 19.48 5.47
C ILE A 4 -22.33 19.44 4.02
N LEU A 5 -22.34 20.60 3.36
CA LEU A 5 -22.50 20.71 1.92
C LEU A 5 -21.29 21.43 1.32
N ILE A 6 -20.52 20.72 0.49
CA ILE A 6 -19.42 21.28 -0.28
C ILE A 6 -19.96 21.66 -1.66
N LYS A 7 -19.75 22.90 -2.10
CA LYS A 7 -20.27 23.44 -3.36
C LYS A 7 -19.18 23.99 -4.25
N ASN A 8 -19.49 24.05 -5.55
CA ASN A 8 -18.64 24.67 -6.57
C ASN A 8 -17.21 24.15 -6.53
N ALA A 9 -17.04 22.85 -6.32
CA ALA A 9 -15.74 22.21 -6.38
C ALA A 9 -15.41 21.82 -7.82
N LYS A 10 -14.13 21.66 -8.15
CA LYS A 10 -13.69 21.12 -9.44
C LYS A 10 -13.12 19.72 -9.27
N THR A 11 -13.51 18.81 -10.14
CA THR A 11 -12.78 17.54 -10.33
C THR A 11 -11.48 17.79 -11.09
N VAL A 12 -10.56 16.83 -11.08
CA VAL A 12 -9.29 16.92 -11.83
C VAL A 12 -9.53 17.07 -13.34
N ASP A 13 -10.63 16.50 -13.85
CA ASP A 13 -11.07 16.61 -15.25
C ASP A 13 -11.77 17.94 -15.58
N GLY A 14 -11.86 18.86 -14.61
CA GLY A 14 -12.42 20.20 -14.78
C GLY A 14 -13.93 20.30 -14.59
N ASN A 15 -14.62 19.20 -14.30
CA ASN A 15 -16.08 19.21 -14.06
C ASN A 15 -16.44 19.81 -12.70
N ASN A 16 -17.57 20.51 -12.63
CA ASN A 16 -18.12 21.02 -11.37
C ASN A 16 -18.69 19.86 -10.51
N LEU A 17 -18.51 19.96 -9.20
CA LEU A 17 -19.00 18.98 -8.24
C LEU A 17 -19.53 19.65 -6.96
N CYS A 18 -20.62 19.11 -6.46
CA CYS A 18 -21.15 19.34 -5.12
C CYS A 18 -21.22 18.01 -4.38
N VAL A 19 -20.93 18.03 -3.08
CA VAL A 19 -20.92 16.84 -2.21
C VAL A 19 -21.68 17.16 -0.94
N ALA A 20 -22.72 16.39 -0.65
CA ALA A 20 -23.48 16.49 0.60
C ALA A 20 -23.10 15.34 1.53
N ILE A 21 -22.87 15.66 2.81
CA ILE A 21 -22.48 14.74 3.86
C ILE A 21 -23.52 14.78 4.98
N LYS A 22 -23.91 13.60 5.45
CA LYS A 22 -24.80 13.43 6.59
C LYS A 22 -24.38 12.20 7.40
N GLN A 23 -24.28 12.33 8.70
CA GLN A 23 -23.84 11.30 9.65
C GLN A 23 -22.51 10.64 9.22
N GLY A 24 -21.55 11.49 8.81
CA GLY A 24 -20.22 11.04 8.37
C GLY A 24 -20.20 10.30 7.02
N LYS A 25 -21.33 10.20 6.30
CA LYS A 25 -21.42 9.54 5.00
C LYS A 25 -21.76 10.51 3.89
N ILE A 26 -21.22 10.24 2.70
CA ILE A 26 -21.62 10.94 1.46
C ILE A 26 -23.03 10.50 1.10
N VAL A 27 -23.98 11.44 1.03
CA VAL A 27 -25.40 11.16 0.72
C VAL A 27 -25.86 11.70 -0.64
N ALA A 28 -25.09 12.60 -1.25
CA ALA A 28 -25.30 13.04 -2.62
C ALA A 28 -24.01 13.56 -3.24
N VAL A 29 -23.82 13.25 -4.53
CA VAL A 29 -22.74 13.77 -5.38
C VAL A 29 -23.37 14.14 -6.72
N ALA A 30 -23.27 15.41 -7.11
CA ALA A 30 -23.86 15.91 -8.35
C ALA A 30 -23.19 17.23 -8.78
N PRO A 31 -23.31 17.68 -10.04
CA PRO A 31 -22.81 19.00 -10.46
C PRO A 31 -23.42 20.16 -9.65
N SER A 32 -24.66 20.01 -9.22
CA SER A 32 -25.37 20.90 -8.31
C SER A 32 -26.34 20.11 -7.43
N ILE A 33 -26.60 20.59 -6.20
CA ILE A 33 -27.54 19.97 -5.27
C ILE A 33 -28.58 21.03 -4.89
N GLN A 34 -29.86 20.75 -5.16
CA GLN A 34 -30.98 21.58 -4.72
C GLN A 34 -31.27 21.36 -3.22
N ASN A 35 -31.88 22.33 -2.55
CA ASN A 35 -32.13 22.35 -1.09
C ASN A 35 -30.85 22.42 -0.24
N GLU A 36 -30.18 23.57 -0.30
CA GLU A 36 -28.89 23.88 0.34
C GLU A 36 -28.91 23.99 1.88
N LYS A 37 -29.89 23.38 2.56
CA LYS A 37 -29.96 23.41 4.02
C LYS A 37 -28.93 22.44 4.60
N ALA A 38 -27.78 22.98 5.00
CA ALA A 38 -26.75 22.26 5.74
C ALA A 38 -26.36 23.01 7.01
N GLU A 39 -25.89 22.30 8.04
CA GLU A 39 -25.30 22.93 9.23
C GLU A 39 -24.05 23.73 8.87
N LYS A 40 -23.25 23.20 7.93
CA LYS A 40 -22.06 23.87 7.38
C LYS A 40 -22.06 23.83 5.86
N ILE A 41 -21.90 25.00 5.25
CA ILE A 41 -21.71 25.13 3.80
C ILE A 41 -20.26 25.53 3.53
N VAL A 42 -19.59 24.78 2.66
CA VAL A 42 -18.23 25.06 2.19
C VAL A 42 -18.27 25.34 0.70
N ASP A 43 -18.24 26.61 0.32
CA ASP A 43 -18.20 27.01 -1.08
C ASP A 43 -16.75 27.16 -1.58
N LEU A 44 -16.33 26.30 -2.51
CA LEU A 44 -15.00 26.30 -3.10
C LEU A 44 -14.85 27.26 -4.29
N LYS A 45 -15.92 27.97 -4.65
CA LYS A 45 -15.97 29.07 -5.64
C LYS A 45 -15.40 28.71 -7.02
N SER A 46 -15.43 27.43 -7.40
CA SER A 46 -14.85 26.90 -8.63
C SER A 46 -13.35 27.16 -8.78
N LYS A 47 -12.66 27.38 -7.65
CA LYS A 47 -11.22 27.70 -7.58
C LYS A 47 -10.38 26.59 -6.97
N ARG A 48 -11.00 25.58 -6.37
CA ARG A 48 -10.29 24.47 -5.69
C ARG A 48 -10.77 23.13 -6.22
N PHE A 49 -9.83 22.20 -6.26
CA PHE A 49 -10.11 20.82 -6.61
C PHE A 49 -10.69 20.05 -5.43
N ILE A 50 -11.49 19.04 -5.75
CA ILE A 50 -11.95 18.00 -4.84
C ILE A 50 -11.74 16.64 -5.50
N SER A 51 -11.45 15.64 -4.69
CA SER A 51 -11.39 14.23 -5.08
C SER A 51 -11.95 13.39 -3.93
N ALA A 52 -11.97 12.07 -4.11
CA ALA A 52 -11.93 11.19 -2.95
C ALA A 52 -10.70 11.52 -2.09
N GLY A 53 -10.79 11.21 -0.79
CA GLY A 53 -9.63 11.34 0.08
C GLY A 53 -8.46 10.50 -0.44
N TRP A 54 -7.24 11.03 -0.39
CA TRP A 54 -6.09 10.28 -0.89
C TRP A 54 -5.79 9.09 0.03
N ILE A 55 -5.27 8.03 -0.59
CA ILE A 55 -4.86 6.80 0.06
C ILE A 55 -3.38 6.59 -0.26
N ASP A 56 -2.58 6.42 0.79
CA ASP A 56 -1.19 5.96 0.67
C ASP A 56 -1.14 4.50 1.15
N ASP A 57 -0.96 3.57 0.21
CA ASP A 57 -1.01 2.13 0.49
C ASP A 57 0.35 1.54 0.93
N HIS A 58 1.37 2.38 1.08
CA HIS A 58 2.70 1.96 1.51
C HIS A 58 3.37 2.99 2.42
N VAL A 59 3.06 2.90 3.71
CA VAL A 59 3.73 3.70 4.75
C VAL A 59 4.37 2.83 5.82
N HIS A 60 5.15 3.44 6.70
CA HIS A 60 5.54 2.87 8.00
C HIS A 60 5.12 3.87 9.07
N CYS A 61 4.13 3.53 9.89
CA CYS A 61 3.47 4.51 10.77
C CYS A 61 3.28 4.03 12.22
N ASP A 62 4.11 3.08 12.65
CA ASP A 62 4.18 2.64 14.04
C ASP A 62 5.27 3.42 14.79
N ASN A 63 4.87 4.38 15.62
CA ASN A 63 5.77 5.23 16.40
C ASN A 63 6.71 4.46 17.35
N ASP A 64 6.35 3.23 17.70
CA ASP A 64 7.13 2.41 18.63
C ASP A 64 8.19 1.55 17.91
N MET A 65 8.25 1.61 16.58
CA MET A 65 9.25 0.86 15.80
C MET A 65 10.65 1.48 15.89
N PRO A 66 11.70 0.66 16.04
CA PRO A 66 13.06 1.16 16.24
C PRO A 66 13.76 1.67 14.97
N ILE A 67 13.32 1.22 13.79
CA ILE A 67 14.03 1.51 12.52
C ILE A 67 13.22 2.41 11.61
N TYR A 68 12.01 1.98 11.26
CA TYR A 68 11.11 2.69 10.35
C TYR A 68 9.82 3.01 11.09
N TYR A 69 9.63 4.29 11.40
CA TYR A 69 8.47 4.78 12.12
C TYR A 69 8.09 6.17 11.63
N ASP A 70 6.82 6.51 11.83
CA ASP A 70 6.29 7.86 11.74
C ASP A 70 4.95 7.91 12.47
N SER A 71 4.41 9.10 12.68
CA SER A 71 3.10 9.30 13.31
C SER A 71 2.00 9.31 12.25
N PRO A 72 0.93 8.50 12.40
CA PRO A 72 -0.15 8.39 11.42
C PRO A 72 -0.77 9.72 10.96
N ASP A 73 -0.91 10.70 11.86
CA ASP A 73 -1.50 11.99 11.52
C ASP A 73 -0.51 12.93 10.80
N GLU A 74 0.80 12.75 10.99
CA GLU A 74 1.85 13.55 10.32
C GLU A 74 1.97 13.21 8.84
N ILE A 75 1.88 11.93 8.50
CA ILE A 75 1.93 11.44 7.11
C ILE A 75 0.55 11.24 6.48
N GLY A 76 -0.50 11.19 7.30
CA GLY A 76 -1.88 11.09 6.85
C GLY A 76 -2.55 12.45 6.69
N ILE A 77 -3.48 12.77 7.59
CA ILE A 77 -4.43 13.87 7.43
C ILE A 77 -3.75 15.23 7.26
N LYS A 78 -2.58 15.47 7.86
CA LYS A 78 -1.81 16.72 7.70
C LYS A 78 -1.22 16.89 6.30
N LYS A 79 -1.18 15.84 5.49
CA LYS A 79 -0.73 15.83 4.09
C LYS A 79 -1.89 15.73 3.09
N GLY A 80 -3.14 15.75 3.57
CA GLY A 80 -4.32 15.54 2.73
C GLY A 80 -4.61 14.06 2.42
N VAL A 81 -3.86 13.14 3.04
CA VAL A 81 -4.06 11.69 2.93
C VAL A 81 -5.05 11.26 4.02
N THR A 82 -6.21 10.77 3.59
CA THR A 82 -7.27 10.37 4.53
C THR A 82 -7.10 8.97 5.06
N THR A 83 -6.40 8.12 4.31
CA THR A 83 -6.20 6.70 4.63
C THR A 83 -4.77 6.31 4.35
N ILE A 84 -4.14 5.61 5.30
CA ILE A 84 -2.81 5.05 5.14
C ILE A 84 -2.82 3.55 5.46
N ILE A 85 -1.93 2.81 4.81
CA ILE A 85 -1.75 1.38 5.05
C ILE A 85 -0.30 1.12 5.43
N ASP A 86 -0.09 0.70 6.68
CA ASP A 86 1.22 0.30 7.16
C ASP A 86 1.71 -0.96 6.43
N ALA A 87 2.88 -0.89 5.83
CA ALA A 87 3.42 -1.91 4.94
C ALA A 87 4.25 -2.94 5.70
N GLY A 88 3.67 -3.57 6.73
CA GLY A 88 4.29 -4.66 7.47
C GLY A 88 5.37 -4.21 8.44
N SER A 89 5.18 -3.07 9.09
CA SER A 89 6.00 -2.66 10.22
C SER A 89 5.91 -3.67 11.35
N THR A 90 4.69 -4.15 11.62
CA THR A 90 4.40 -5.15 12.65
C THR A 90 4.14 -6.53 12.08
N GLY A 91 4.52 -7.54 12.86
CA GLY A 91 4.15 -8.93 12.66
C GLY A 91 3.17 -9.39 13.74
N ALA A 92 2.95 -10.70 13.82
CA ALA A 92 2.03 -11.29 14.79
C ALA A 92 2.34 -10.96 16.27
N ASP A 93 3.60 -10.71 16.62
CA ASP A 93 4.02 -10.41 17.99
C ASP A 93 3.52 -9.03 18.46
N THR A 94 3.33 -8.06 17.55
CA THR A 94 3.09 -6.64 17.91
C THR A 94 1.88 -5.98 17.24
N ILE A 95 1.23 -6.62 16.27
CA ILE A 95 0.15 -5.97 15.49
C ILE A 95 -1.08 -5.60 16.33
N GLN A 96 -1.34 -6.29 17.44
CA GLN A 96 -2.43 -5.94 18.34
C GLN A 96 -2.18 -4.61 19.06
N GLU A 97 -0.94 -4.39 19.53
CA GLU A 97 -0.54 -3.14 20.18
C GLU A 97 -0.61 -1.99 19.18
N PHE A 98 -0.07 -2.19 17.98
CA PHE A 98 -0.17 -1.22 16.88
C PHE A 98 -1.63 -0.89 16.53
N TYR A 99 -2.52 -1.89 16.45
CA TYR A 99 -3.94 -1.65 16.24
C TYR A 99 -4.53 -0.71 17.29
N GLN A 100 -4.24 -0.93 18.59
CA GLN A 100 -4.72 -0.08 19.67
C GLN A 100 -4.19 1.35 19.55
N HIS A 101 -2.89 1.51 19.27
CA HIS A 101 -2.26 2.83 19.16
C HIS A 101 -2.89 3.66 18.03
N THR A 102 -3.19 3.03 16.90
CA THR A 102 -3.79 3.71 15.74
C THR A 102 -5.23 4.16 15.98
N ARG A 103 -5.95 3.66 16.99
CA ARG A 103 -7.34 4.08 17.26
C ARG A 103 -7.46 5.53 17.73
N SER A 104 -6.35 6.12 18.18
CA SER A 104 -6.26 7.53 18.55
C SER A 104 -6.02 8.48 17.36
N ALA A 105 -5.66 7.94 16.19
CA ALA A 105 -5.37 8.73 15.00
C ALA A 105 -6.65 9.29 14.37
N LYS A 106 -6.54 10.47 13.74
CA LYS A 106 -7.60 11.03 12.90
C LYS A 106 -7.57 10.46 11.49
N THR A 107 -6.38 10.11 11.00
CA THR A 107 -6.19 9.38 9.75
C THR A 107 -6.80 7.98 9.87
N ASN A 108 -7.46 7.47 8.83
CA ASN A 108 -7.84 6.06 8.78
C ASN A 108 -6.57 5.21 8.61
N VAL A 109 -6.27 4.36 9.58
CA VAL A 109 -5.09 3.49 9.54
C VAL A 109 -5.49 2.04 9.39
N TYR A 110 -4.85 1.36 8.45
CA TYR A 110 -4.89 -0.08 8.20
C TYR A 110 -3.47 -0.64 8.12
N ALA A 111 -3.34 -1.97 8.06
CA ALA A 111 -2.04 -2.62 8.01
C ALA A 111 -2.02 -3.79 7.01
N LEU A 112 -0.84 -4.03 6.45
CA LEU A 112 -0.42 -5.34 5.99
C LEU A 112 0.36 -5.99 7.13
N ILE A 113 0.04 -7.22 7.49
CA ILE A 113 0.81 -7.95 8.51
C ILE A 113 2.08 -8.53 7.88
N ASN A 114 3.23 -8.33 8.51
CA ASN A 114 4.48 -8.95 8.07
C ASN A 114 4.40 -10.47 8.27
N ILE A 115 4.87 -11.26 7.30
CA ILE A 115 4.93 -12.72 7.41
C ILE A 115 5.91 -13.19 8.50
N SER A 116 6.89 -12.37 8.85
CA SER A 116 7.68 -12.54 10.07
C SER A 116 6.87 -12.08 11.27
N LYS A 117 6.77 -12.91 12.31
CA LYS A 117 6.06 -12.57 13.55
C LYS A 117 6.61 -11.30 14.22
N THR A 118 7.88 -10.97 14.01
CA THR A 118 8.54 -9.84 14.66
C THR A 118 8.28 -8.50 13.97
N GLY A 119 7.75 -8.50 12.74
CA GLY A 119 7.80 -7.31 11.90
C GLY A 119 9.23 -6.85 11.62
N ILE A 120 9.42 -5.56 11.35
CA ILE A 120 10.71 -4.96 10.93
C ILE A 120 11.52 -4.35 12.08
N ILE A 121 11.44 -4.92 13.29
CA ILE A 121 12.31 -4.54 14.42
C ILE A 121 13.81 -4.70 14.10
N ALA A 122 14.13 -5.51 13.10
CA ALA A 122 15.46 -5.69 12.53
C ALA A 122 15.39 -5.58 10.99
N GLN A 123 16.53 -5.32 10.37
CA GLN A 123 16.64 -5.21 8.91
C GLN A 123 16.40 -6.55 8.18
N ASN A 124 16.57 -7.67 8.87
CA ASN A 124 16.66 -9.03 8.32
C ASN A 124 15.66 -10.01 8.94
N GLU A 125 14.42 -9.56 9.13
CA GLU A 125 13.36 -10.34 9.78
C GLU A 125 13.08 -11.69 9.11
N LEU A 126 13.41 -11.83 7.82
CA LEU A 126 13.25 -13.05 7.02
C LEU A 126 14.52 -13.90 6.88
N ALA A 127 15.64 -13.51 7.51
CA ALA A 127 16.86 -14.32 7.52
C ALA A 127 16.76 -15.54 8.45
N ASN A 128 15.95 -15.45 9.52
CA ASN A 128 15.67 -16.57 10.40
C ASN A 128 14.27 -17.14 10.13
N MET A 129 14.19 -18.30 9.47
CA MET A 129 12.92 -18.94 9.12
C MET A 129 12.05 -19.28 10.34
N LYS A 130 12.60 -19.37 11.55
CA LYS A 130 11.82 -19.56 12.79
C LYS A 130 10.90 -18.38 13.13
N ASN A 131 11.13 -17.22 12.51
CA ASN A 131 10.29 -16.05 12.65
C ASN A 131 8.99 -16.16 11.82
N ILE A 132 8.95 -17.01 10.80
CA ILE A 132 7.76 -17.19 9.96
C ILE A 132 6.87 -18.26 10.59
N GLN A 133 5.89 -17.84 11.38
CA GLN A 133 4.95 -18.73 12.07
C GLN A 133 3.54 -18.54 11.52
N LYS A 134 3.16 -19.36 10.53
CA LYS A 134 1.88 -19.25 9.80
C LYS A 134 0.67 -19.15 10.73
N GLU A 135 0.60 -20.00 11.75
CA GLU A 135 -0.53 -20.03 12.68
C GLU A 135 -0.69 -18.74 13.49
N LEU A 136 0.41 -18.09 13.89
CA LEU A 136 0.31 -16.81 14.59
C LEU A 136 -0.23 -15.71 13.67
N VAL A 137 0.21 -15.68 12.42
CA VAL A 137 -0.29 -14.71 11.42
C VAL A 137 -1.78 -14.93 11.17
N LYS A 138 -2.23 -16.19 11.03
CA LYS A 138 -3.66 -16.51 10.86
C LYS A 138 -4.51 -16.02 12.03
N GLN A 139 -4.08 -16.31 13.25
CA GLN A 139 -4.77 -15.87 14.47
C GLN A 139 -4.94 -14.35 14.51
N CYS A 140 -3.90 -13.59 14.13
CA CYS A 140 -4.00 -12.13 14.06
C CYS A 140 -4.97 -11.65 12.98
N VAL A 141 -4.95 -12.27 11.79
CA VAL A 141 -5.86 -11.95 10.68
C VAL A 141 -7.31 -12.20 11.07
N GLU A 142 -7.59 -13.32 11.73
CA GLU A 142 -8.92 -13.66 12.26
C GLU A 142 -9.38 -12.70 13.36
N ALA A 143 -8.45 -12.26 14.22
CA ALA A 143 -8.75 -11.33 15.31
C ALA A 143 -8.99 -9.89 14.84
N LEU A 144 -8.35 -9.46 13.73
CA LEU A 144 -8.37 -8.08 13.24
C LEU A 144 -8.74 -7.97 11.74
N PRO A 145 -9.86 -8.57 11.27
CA PRO A 145 -10.17 -8.75 9.84
C PRO A 145 -10.51 -7.44 9.10
N HIS A 146 -10.82 -6.38 9.84
CA HIS A 146 -11.09 -5.05 9.29
C HIS A 146 -9.90 -4.10 9.38
N PHE A 147 -8.80 -4.52 10.01
CA PHE A 147 -7.58 -3.72 10.12
C PHE A 147 -6.46 -4.30 9.25
N ILE A 148 -6.32 -5.63 9.23
CA ILE A 148 -5.33 -6.33 8.42
C ILE A 148 -5.90 -6.56 7.02
N LEU A 149 -5.37 -5.83 6.05
CA LEU A 149 -5.86 -5.85 4.67
C LEU A 149 -5.07 -6.79 3.76
N GLY A 150 -3.96 -7.36 4.22
CA GLY A 150 -3.11 -8.25 3.46
C GLY A 150 -1.83 -8.64 4.19
N LEU A 151 -0.92 -9.29 3.47
CA LEU A 151 0.39 -9.71 3.98
C LEU A 151 1.50 -8.86 3.38
N LYS A 152 2.62 -8.72 4.09
CA LYS A 152 3.85 -8.09 3.61
C LYS A 152 5.00 -9.10 3.59
N ALA A 153 5.72 -9.14 2.47
CA ALA A 153 7.00 -9.83 2.36
C ALA A 153 8.08 -8.89 1.78
N ARG A 154 9.31 -8.95 2.29
CA ARG A 154 10.45 -8.15 1.80
C ARG A 154 11.51 -9.05 1.16
N MET A 155 11.48 -9.16 -0.17
CA MET A 155 12.34 -10.03 -0.96
C MET A 155 13.58 -9.28 -1.47
N SER A 156 14.53 -9.03 -0.57
CA SER A 156 15.84 -8.45 -0.91
C SER A 156 16.95 -9.03 -0.06
N LYS A 157 18.19 -8.98 -0.57
CA LYS A 157 19.38 -9.63 0.02
C LYS A 157 19.56 -9.38 1.52
N THR A 158 19.45 -8.11 1.93
CA THR A 158 19.66 -7.73 3.34
C THR A 158 18.54 -8.23 4.24
N VAL A 159 17.40 -8.61 3.67
CA VAL A 159 16.24 -9.05 4.43
C VAL A 159 16.17 -10.58 4.54
N VAL A 160 16.32 -11.28 3.42
CA VAL A 160 16.13 -12.75 3.37
C VAL A 160 17.36 -13.54 3.82
N GLY A 161 18.53 -12.90 3.93
CA GLY A 161 19.79 -13.59 4.20
C GLY A 161 20.06 -14.65 3.14
N ASP A 162 20.26 -15.90 3.56
CA ASP A 162 20.54 -17.03 2.67
C ASP A 162 19.28 -17.79 2.21
N ASN A 163 18.07 -17.34 2.61
CA ASN A 163 16.83 -18.07 2.34
C ASN A 163 16.26 -17.83 0.92
N ASN A 164 16.88 -16.96 0.12
CA ASN A 164 16.47 -16.65 -1.25
C ASN A 164 14.95 -16.34 -1.33
N TYR A 165 14.21 -16.93 -2.28
CA TYR A 165 12.75 -16.75 -2.44
C TYR A 165 11.89 -17.63 -1.52
N ILE A 166 12.48 -18.51 -0.69
CA ILE A 166 11.72 -19.45 0.15
C ILE A 166 10.69 -18.74 1.06
N PRO A 167 10.99 -17.58 1.69
CA PRO A 167 9.98 -16.84 2.46
C PRO A 167 8.75 -16.44 1.64
N LEU A 168 8.92 -16.15 0.34
CA LEU A 168 7.80 -15.82 -0.56
C LEU A 168 6.92 -17.04 -0.81
N GLU A 169 7.49 -18.22 -0.98
CA GLU A 169 6.69 -19.45 -1.18
C GLU A 169 5.81 -19.73 0.03
N ILE A 170 6.36 -19.60 1.25
CA ILE A 170 5.58 -19.72 2.49
C ILE A 170 4.50 -18.63 2.58
N ALA A 171 4.80 -17.40 2.14
CA ALA A 171 3.81 -16.33 2.09
C ALA A 171 2.67 -16.66 1.11
N LYS A 172 2.97 -17.26 -0.05
CA LYS A 172 1.98 -17.68 -1.05
C LYS A 172 1.10 -18.83 -0.54
N GLU A 173 1.68 -19.80 0.18
CA GLU A 173 0.90 -20.83 0.89
C GLU A 173 -0.07 -20.18 1.89
N LEU A 174 0.45 -19.27 2.72
CA LEU A 174 -0.35 -18.58 3.73
C LEU A 174 -1.47 -17.74 3.12
N GLN A 175 -1.23 -17.06 1.99
CA GLN A 175 -2.28 -16.34 1.25
C GLN A 175 -3.40 -17.28 0.80
N ALA A 176 -3.07 -18.46 0.26
CA ALA A 176 -4.08 -19.43 -0.15
C ALA A 176 -4.92 -19.95 1.04
N GLU A 177 -4.28 -20.10 2.21
CA GLU A 177 -4.93 -20.50 3.46
C GLU A 177 -5.81 -19.37 4.06
N LEU A 178 -5.57 -18.10 3.69
CA LEU A 178 -6.24 -16.90 4.22
C LEU A 178 -7.24 -16.28 3.23
N HIS A 179 -8.02 -17.12 2.54
CA HIS A 179 -9.04 -16.65 1.60
C HIS A 179 -8.51 -15.68 0.53
N ASP A 180 -7.27 -15.88 0.09
CA ASP A 180 -6.59 -15.10 -0.94
C ASP A 180 -6.43 -13.61 -0.61
N LEU A 181 -6.08 -13.27 0.64
CA LEU A 181 -5.63 -11.92 1.01
C LEU A 181 -4.49 -11.43 0.08
N PRO A 182 -4.47 -10.15 -0.32
CA PRO A 182 -3.39 -9.63 -1.15
C PRO A 182 -2.04 -9.70 -0.42
N ILE A 183 -0.96 -9.96 -1.18
CA ILE A 183 0.41 -9.83 -0.67
C ILE A 183 1.09 -8.65 -1.35
N MET A 184 1.72 -7.79 -0.56
CA MET A 184 2.65 -6.79 -1.07
C MET A 184 4.10 -7.25 -0.89
N VAL A 185 4.81 -7.41 -2.00
CA VAL A 185 6.18 -7.88 -2.08
C VAL A 185 7.12 -6.72 -2.41
N HIS A 186 8.03 -6.43 -1.48
CA HIS A 186 9.15 -5.51 -1.70
C HIS A 186 10.24 -6.23 -2.48
N ILE A 187 10.81 -5.55 -3.48
CA ILE A 187 12.02 -5.98 -4.18
C ILE A 187 13.19 -5.05 -3.91
N GLY A 188 14.40 -5.60 -3.99
CA GLY A 188 15.65 -4.85 -3.85
C GLY A 188 16.80 -5.56 -4.55
N SER A 189 17.99 -5.48 -3.97
CA SER A 189 19.15 -6.21 -4.48
C SER A 189 18.94 -7.71 -4.36
N ASN A 190 19.43 -8.45 -5.35
CA ASN A 190 19.48 -9.91 -5.35
C ASN A 190 20.49 -10.44 -4.31
N PRO A 191 20.29 -11.67 -3.79
CA PRO A 191 19.13 -12.56 -4.00
C PRO A 191 17.86 -12.12 -3.23
N PRO A 192 16.65 -12.55 -3.64
CA PRO A 192 16.33 -13.32 -4.85
C PRO A 192 16.48 -12.52 -6.15
N GLU A 193 16.64 -13.22 -7.28
CA GLU A 193 16.55 -12.59 -8.59
C GLU A 193 15.11 -12.13 -8.87
N LEU A 194 14.97 -11.00 -9.59
CA LEU A 194 13.65 -10.43 -9.86
C LEU A 194 12.71 -11.41 -10.57
N ASN A 195 13.21 -12.18 -11.54
CA ASN A 195 12.38 -13.17 -12.24
C ASN A 195 11.84 -14.24 -11.29
N GLU A 196 12.66 -14.72 -10.35
CA GLU A 196 12.24 -15.70 -9.34
C GLU A 196 11.12 -15.14 -8.44
N VAL A 197 11.20 -13.86 -8.07
CA VAL A 197 10.11 -13.20 -7.34
C VAL A 197 8.86 -13.12 -8.23
N LEU A 198 8.99 -12.57 -9.44
CA LEU A 198 7.86 -12.26 -10.31
C LEU A 198 7.11 -13.50 -10.80
N GLU A 199 7.80 -14.61 -11.07
CA GLU A 199 7.21 -15.90 -11.46
C GLU A 199 6.23 -16.45 -10.41
N ARG A 200 6.42 -16.08 -9.14
CA ARG A 200 5.56 -16.49 -8.02
C ARG A 200 4.39 -15.53 -7.77
N LEU A 201 4.34 -14.40 -8.47
CA LEU A 201 3.29 -13.40 -8.31
C LEU A 201 2.19 -13.55 -9.37
N ASP A 202 0.95 -13.28 -8.94
CA ASP A 202 -0.25 -13.28 -9.75
C ASP A 202 -1.07 -11.99 -9.58
N LYS A 203 -2.25 -11.93 -10.22
CA LYS A 203 -3.13 -10.75 -10.23
C LYS A 203 -3.61 -10.24 -8.87
N ARG A 204 -3.40 -11.01 -7.81
CA ARG A 204 -3.75 -10.65 -6.43
C ARG A 204 -2.62 -9.90 -5.73
N ASP A 205 -1.40 -10.06 -6.21
CA ASP A 205 -0.19 -9.57 -5.55
C ASP A 205 0.24 -8.21 -6.07
N VAL A 206 1.02 -7.54 -5.23
CA VAL A 206 1.56 -6.21 -5.50
C VAL A 206 3.06 -6.23 -5.35
N LEU A 207 3.73 -5.78 -6.39
CA LEU A 207 5.16 -5.52 -6.42
C LEU A 207 5.38 -4.05 -6.06
N THR A 208 5.84 -3.77 -4.85
CA THR A 208 6.25 -2.41 -4.46
C THR A 208 7.70 -2.12 -4.82
N HIS A 209 8.09 -0.84 -4.86
CA HIS A 209 9.39 -0.35 -5.31
C HIS A 209 9.60 -0.64 -6.79
N CYS A 210 8.52 -0.67 -7.55
CA CYS A 210 8.56 -1.15 -8.92
C CYS A 210 9.49 -0.33 -9.81
N PHE A 211 9.70 0.96 -9.49
CA PHE A 211 10.57 1.88 -10.21
C PHE A 211 11.89 2.18 -9.51
N ASN A 212 12.40 1.25 -8.69
CA ASN A 212 13.75 1.36 -8.14
C ASN A 212 14.82 1.35 -9.26
N GLY A 213 16.01 1.89 -8.95
CA GLY A 213 17.12 2.02 -9.89
C GLY A 213 18.18 0.92 -9.79
N LYS A 214 17.95 -0.14 -9.01
CA LYS A 214 18.95 -1.19 -8.74
C LYS A 214 19.13 -2.08 -9.97
N GLU A 215 20.26 -2.80 -10.05
CA GLU A 215 20.52 -3.75 -11.16
C GLU A 215 19.46 -4.87 -11.23
N ASN A 216 19.00 -5.33 -10.07
CA ASN A 216 17.91 -6.29 -9.94
C ASN A 216 16.51 -5.65 -10.14
N GLY A 217 16.41 -4.35 -10.48
CA GLY A 217 15.15 -3.68 -10.79
C GLY A 217 14.58 -4.07 -12.16
N ILE A 218 13.46 -3.45 -12.56
CA ILE A 218 12.71 -3.83 -13.76
C ILE A 218 13.39 -3.44 -15.09
N ILE A 219 14.42 -2.60 -15.06
CA ILE A 219 15.13 -2.13 -16.25
C ILE A 219 16.33 -3.03 -16.53
N ASN A 220 16.46 -3.46 -17.78
CA ASN A 220 17.67 -4.07 -18.28
C ASN A 220 18.72 -2.97 -18.51
N GLN A 221 19.84 -3.05 -17.79
CA GLN A 221 20.89 -2.01 -17.82
C GLN A 221 21.65 -1.95 -19.15
N THR A 222 21.65 -3.01 -19.95
CA THR A 222 22.29 -3.03 -21.27
C THR A 222 21.37 -2.47 -22.34
N THR A 223 20.14 -2.97 -22.45
CA THR A 223 19.20 -2.57 -23.50
C THR A 223 18.45 -1.28 -23.19
N GLN A 224 18.45 -0.85 -21.92
CA GLN A 224 17.68 0.31 -21.43
C GLN A 224 16.17 0.15 -21.67
N THR A 225 15.67 -1.10 -21.65
CA THR A 225 14.26 -1.45 -21.77
C THR A 225 13.77 -2.19 -20.52
N ILE A 226 12.45 -2.27 -20.34
CA ILE A 226 11.85 -3.12 -19.31
C ILE A 226 12.19 -4.59 -19.59
N LYS A 227 12.58 -5.34 -18.55
CA LYS A 227 12.84 -6.79 -18.60
C LYS A 227 11.57 -7.55 -18.98
N GLU A 228 11.71 -8.63 -19.75
CA GLU A 228 10.56 -9.44 -20.21
C GLU A 228 9.77 -10.05 -19.04
N CYS A 229 10.44 -10.54 -17.99
CA CYS A 229 9.78 -11.08 -16.80
C CYS A 229 8.86 -10.05 -16.11
N ALA A 230 9.20 -8.76 -16.11
CA ALA A 230 8.37 -7.69 -15.59
C ALA A 230 7.13 -7.46 -16.46
N TRP A 231 7.30 -7.48 -17.78
CA TRP A 231 6.18 -7.43 -18.71
C TRP A 231 5.23 -8.62 -18.57
N ASP A 232 5.76 -9.82 -18.40
CA ASP A 232 4.94 -11.02 -18.24
C ASP A 232 4.16 -10.97 -16.94
N ALA A 233 4.78 -10.57 -15.83
CA ALA A 233 4.09 -10.34 -14.55
C ALA A 233 3.00 -9.27 -14.67
N TYR A 234 3.29 -8.15 -15.33
CA TYR A 234 2.32 -7.09 -15.57
C TYR A 234 1.12 -7.57 -16.40
N LYS A 235 1.37 -8.31 -17.49
CA LYS A 235 0.31 -8.91 -18.32
C LYS A 235 -0.50 -9.98 -17.57
N ARG A 236 0.12 -10.72 -16.64
CA ARG A 236 -0.57 -11.64 -15.72
C ARG A 236 -1.44 -10.91 -14.69
N GLY A 237 -1.30 -9.59 -14.57
CA GLY A 237 -2.10 -8.72 -13.71
C GLY A 237 -1.47 -8.38 -12.36
N VAL A 238 -0.19 -8.72 -12.14
CA VAL A 238 0.56 -8.27 -10.95
C VAL A 238 0.52 -6.74 -10.91
N ARG A 239 0.21 -6.16 -9.75
CA ARG A 239 0.09 -4.71 -9.60
C ARG A 239 1.45 -4.12 -9.24
N PHE A 240 1.82 -3.02 -9.88
CA PHE A 240 3.11 -2.37 -9.67
C PHE A 240 2.89 -1.11 -8.85
N ASP A 241 3.28 -1.16 -7.58
CA ASP A 241 3.26 -0.03 -6.66
C ASP A 241 4.62 0.70 -6.66
N ILE A 242 4.57 2.02 -6.60
CA ILE A 242 5.76 2.87 -6.60
C ILE A 242 6.58 2.66 -5.33
N GLY A 243 5.96 2.73 -4.15
CA GLY A 243 6.63 2.73 -2.85
C GLY A 243 7.94 3.53 -2.86
N HIS A 244 7.89 4.86 -2.96
CA HIS A 244 9.07 5.65 -3.33
C HIS A 244 10.31 5.36 -2.44
N GLY A 245 10.11 5.35 -1.12
CA GLY A 245 11.16 5.11 -0.12
C GLY A 245 12.39 6.01 -0.26
N THR A 246 13.41 5.76 0.56
CA THR A 246 14.69 6.47 0.48
C THR A 246 15.48 6.09 -0.78
N ASP A 247 15.51 4.79 -1.12
CA ASP A 247 16.37 4.23 -2.18
C ASP A 247 15.60 3.40 -3.23
N SER A 248 14.29 3.64 -3.35
CA SER A 248 13.37 2.74 -4.06
C SER A 248 12.66 3.38 -5.26
N PHE A 249 13.02 4.60 -5.64
CA PHE A 249 12.51 5.29 -6.83
C PHE A 249 13.65 5.90 -7.67
N ASN A 250 13.53 5.76 -8.98
CA ASN A 250 14.48 6.32 -9.93
C ASN A 250 13.74 6.97 -11.12
N PHE A 251 14.01 8.26 -11.37
CA PHE A 251 13.37 9.01 -12.46
C PHE A 251 13.61 8.41 -13.84
N LYS A 252 14.79 7.85 -14.10
CA LYS A 252 15.11 7.22 -15.38
C LYS A 252 14.27 5.95 -15.58
N THR A 253 14.18 5.11 -14.54
CA THR A 253 13.28 3.94 -14.54
C THR A 253 11.84 4.34 -14.81
N ALA A 254 11.30 5.31 -14.06
CA ALA A 254 9.92 5.79 -14.24
C ALA A 254 9.68 6.39 -15.64
N SER A 255 10.65 7.13 -16.20
CA SER A 255 10.55 7.71 -17.53
C SER A 255 10.50 6.63 -18.63
N LEU A 256 11.35 5.60 -18.51
CA LEU A 256 11.34 4.46 -19.43
C LEU A 256 10.04 3.68 -19.33
N ALA A 257 9.58 3.39 -18.10
CA ALA A 257 8.31 2.71 -17.84
C ALA A 257 7.12 3.45 -18.49
N LYS A 258 7.03 4.77 -18.28
CA LYS A 258 6.00 5.62 -18.89
C LYS A 258 6.05 5.61 -20.42
N LYS A 259 7.23 5.71 -21.03
CA LYS A 259 7.38 5.65 -22.50
C LYS A 259 6.90 4.31 -23.05
N SER A 260 7.11 3.23 -22.30
CA SER A 260 6.68 1.88 -22.64
C SER A 260 5.23 1.57 -22.22
N ARG A 261 4.49 2.53 -21.63
CA ARG A 261 3.12 2.35 -21.10
C ARG A 261 3.00 1.24 -20.06
N HIS A 262 4.03 1.09 -19.25
CA HIS A 262 4.03 0.23 -18.07
C HIS A 262 3.69 1.09 -16.86
N ASP A 263 2.40 1.38 -16.68
CA ASP A 263 1.93 2.32 -15.66
C ASP A 263 1.81 1.64 -14.28
N PRO A 264 2.10 2.35 -13.18
CA PRO A 264 1.86 1.84 -11.84
C PRO A 264 0.35 1.65 -11.60
N VAL A 265 0.00 0.67 -10.77
CA VAL A 265 -1.39 0.32 -10.46
C VAL A 265 -1.58 0.27 -8.95
N PHE A 266 -2.51 1.09 -8.45
CA PHE A 266 -2.91 1.08 -7.05
C PHE A 266 -3.73 -0.15 -6.68
N LEU A 267 -3.59 -0.63 -5.44
CA LEU A 267 -4.44 -1.69 -4.92
C LEU A 267 -5.89 -1.22 -4.76
N LYS A 268 -6.81 -2.10 -5.14
CA LYS A 268 -8.20 -2.04 -4.67
C LYS A 268 -8.36 -3.03 -3.53
N TYR A 269 -8.29 -2.54 -2.30
CA TYR A 269 -8.62 -3.35 -1.14
C TYR A 269 -10.13 -3.46 -1.00
N ARG A 270 -10.63 -4.67 -0.70
CA ARG A 270 -12.07 -4.99 -0.64
C ARG A 270 -12.87 -4.13 0.35
N TYR A 271 -12.19 -3.49 1.31
CA TYR A 271 -12.77 -2.68 2.38
C TYR A 271 -12.48 -1.17 2.26
N LEU A 272 -11.81 -0.71 1.21
CA LEU A 272 -11.45 0.70 1.00
C LEU A 272 -12.27 1.40 -0.10
N LEU A 273 -13.31 0.74 -0.62
CA LEU A 273 -14.27 1.26 -1.60
C LEU A 273 -15.69 1.02 -1.09
#